data_AF-M1D2P7-F1
#
_entry.id   AF-M1D2P7-F1
#
_cell.length_a   1.000
_cell.length_b   1.000
_cell.length_c   1.000
_cell.angle_alpha   90.00
_cell.angle_beta   90.00
_cell.angle_gamma   90.00
#
_symmetry.space_group_name_H-M   'P 1'
#
loop_
_entity.id
_entity.type
_entity.pdbx_description
1 polymer ?
#
loop_
_entity_poly.entity_id
_entity_poly.type
_entity_poly.pdbx_seq_one_letter_code
_entity_poly.pdbx_strand_id
1 'polypeptide(L)'
;MTIHSVVIQKLLSTNAHLGRRVAAHHFKIYSIGSRNGMTIVDSEKTLICLRNACSFIGELVRQRARFIFVNTNTLFDEIIDQMTETIGCRNDTSWRLGGFLTNSSSPRKFRGRNKKLNLTAIQPPDCVVIFDTERKSSVIQEAAKLQIPIVGLVDSSMPLDIYKKITYPVPAKDSVQFVYLFCNLITKTFLYEQRRLNAALGASAIAKPEIREEVEQLDKIKTVGKDKIYVLPYERLEPASEDATETKQLLDKLVVLKFNGNLGSDMGFSGPKSALEVCNGLTCLDFVVNHIESINSKYGCNIPLLMMNTPSTHDGIMKVLEKHPNKNIHTFTQSQRQQENIEDMSESRTLNKSSAQEKLYPSNLLEVFLSLNSSGKLEPLISQGKEYFLLLQSENLAEVVDPSILLLVL
;
A
#
# COMPACT_ATOMS: atom_id res chain seq x y z
N MET A 1 14.07 -21.98 36.06
CA MET A 1 13.60 -20.59 36.22
C MET A 1 12.20 -20.48 35.65
N THR A 2 11.26 -19.84 36.34
CA THR A 2 9.89 -19.63 35.81
C THR A 2 9.92 -18.64 34.65
N ILE A 3 8.95 -18.74 33.72
CA ILE A 3 8.88 -17.82 32.57
C ILE A 3 8.76 -16.35 33.02
N HIS A 4 8.09 -16.12 34.15
CA HIS A 4 7.98 -14.82 34.81
C HIS A 4 9.34 -14.26 35.23
N SER A 5 10.19 -15.08 35.84
CA SER A 5 11.53 -14.71 36.27
C SER A 5 12.42 -14.32 35.07
N VAL A 6 12.33 -15.06 33.97
CA VAL A 6 13.09 -14.76 32.73
C VAL A 6 12.66 -13.43 32.12
N VAL A 7 11.36 -13.12 32.11
CA VAL A 7 10.84 -11.84 31.59
C VAL A 7 11.29 -10.67 32.45
N ILE A 8 11.24 -10.80 33.78
CA ILE A 8 11.74 -9.77 34.69
C ILE A 8 13.24 -9.57 34.52
N GLN A 9 14.02 -10.64 34.40
CA GLN A 9 15.46 -10.52 34.10
C GLN A 9 15.71 -9.75 32.81
N LYS A 10 14.88 -9.95 31.78
CA LYS A 10 14.99 -9.17 30.54
C LYS A 10 14.68 -7.69 30.75
N LEU A 11 13.64 -7.35 31.51
CA LEU A 11 13.31 -5.96 31.88
C LEU A 11 14.42 -5.30 32.71
N LEU A 12 15.05 -6.05 33.61
CA LEU A 12 16.18 -5.57 34.40
C LEU A 12 17.39 -5.30 33.50
N SER A 13 17.66 -6.18 32.53
CA SER A 13 18.77 -6.03 31.58
C SER A 13 18.68 -4.77 30.70
N THR A 14 17.46 -4.25 30.46
CA THR A 14 17.25 -3.02 29.68
C THR A 14 17.37 -1.75 30.51
N ASN A 15 17.74 -1.82 31.80
CA ASN A 15 17.84 -0.68 32.72
C ASN A 15 16.54 0.13 32.89
N ALA A 16 15.38 -0.46 32.57
CA ALA A 16 14.08 0.21 32.66
C ALA A 16 13.68 0.53 34.11
N HIS A 17 14.20 -0.24 35.07
CA HIS A 17 13.95 -0.11 36.50
C HIS A 17 14.65 1.11 37.14
N LEU A 18 15.60 1.74 36.45
CA LEU A 18 16.36 2.88 36.97
C LEU A 18 15.60 4.18 36.69
N GLY A 19 14.75 4.62 37.61
CA GLY A 19 14.06 5.92 37.52
C GLY A 19 14.98 7.13 37.73
N ARG A 20 14.41 8.33 37.69
CA ARG A 20 15.14 9.57 37.98
C ARG A 20 15.33 9.78 39.49
N ARG A 21 16.15 10.78 39.85
CA ARG A 21 16.52 11.06 41.25
C ARG A 21 15.35 11.50 42.13
N VAL A 22 14.39 12.20 41.54
CA VAL A 22 13.19 12.69 42.22
C VAL A 22 12.01 11.86 41.77
N ALA A 23 11.30 11.28 42.75
CA ALA A 23 10.02 10.62 42.53
C ALA A 23 8.87 11.55 42.96
N ALA A 24 7.99 11.85 42.02
CA ALA A 24 6.73 12.52 42.31
C ALA A 24 5.83 11.62 43.19
N HIS A 25 4.99 12.24 44.02
CA HIS A 25 4.14 11.50 44.98
C HIS A 25 3.27 10.43 44.31
N HIS A 26 2.67 10.74 43.17
CA HIS A 26 1.80 9.82 42.44
C HIS A 26 2.56 8.64 41.80
N PHE A 27 3.85 8.80 41.51
CA PHE A 27 4.67 7.73 40.94
C PHE A 27 5.12 6.71 42.01
N LYS A 28 5.01 7.04 43.30
CA LYS A 28 5.43 6.15 44.40
C LYS A 28 4.72 4.79 44.37
N ILE A 29 3.53 4.71 43.78
CA ILE A 29 2.81 3.45 43.58
C ILE A 29 3.59 2.44 42.73
N TYR A 30 4.45 2.92 41.82
CA TYR A 30 5.29 2.10 40.95
C TYR A 30 6.72 1.94 41.45
N SER A 31 7.11 2.61 42.54
CA SER A 31 8.47 2.52 43.09
C SER A 31 8.56 1.45 44.18
N ILE A 32 9.66 0.72 44.20
CA ILE A 32 10.03 -0.18 45.32
C ILE A 32 10.72 0.63 46.42
N GLY A 33 11.59 1.57 46.04
CA GLY A 33 12.39 2.36 46.97
C GLY A 33 13.40 3.24 46.23
N SER A 34 14.41 3.72 46.94
CA SER A 34 15.52 4.48 46.36
C SER A 34 16.87 3.91 46.77
N ARG A 35 17.83 3.90 45.84
CA ARG A 35 19.22 3.50 46.07
C ARG A 35 20.15 4.47 45.35
N ASN A 36 21.22 4.90 46.01
CA ASN A 36 22.17 5.89 45.49
C ASN A 36 21.48 7.17 44.94
N GLY A 37 20.37 7.57 45.58
CA GLY A 37 19.59 8.72 45.16
C GLY A 37 18.81 8.55 43.85
N MET A 38 18.72 7.32 43.30
CA MET A 38 17.86 6.99 42.17
C MET A 38 16.62 6.25 42.65
N THR A 39 15.47 6.48 42.02
CA THR A 39 14.24 5.74 42.30
C THR A 39 14.29 4.40 41.58
N ILE A 40 14.00 3.31 42.28
CA ILE A 40 13.89 1.97 41.68
C ILE A 40 12.43 1.70 41.35
N VAL A 41 12.14 1.52 40.07
CA VAL A 41 10.81 1.15 39.56
C VAL A 41 10.59 -0.35 39.71
N ASP A 42 9.39 -0.70 40.17
CA ASP A 42 8.93 -2.07 40.33
C ASP A 42 8.69 -2.73 38.96
N SER A 43 9.55 -3.68 38.61
CA SER A 43 9.49 -4.37 37.32
C SER A 43 8.25 -5.27 37.18
N GLU A 44 7.65 -5.72 38.29
CA GLU A 44 6.39 -6.49 38.23
C GLU A 44 5.23 -5.59 37.83
N LYS A 45 5.16 -4.39 38.42
CA LYS A 45 4.16 -3.38 38.03
C LYS A 45 4.36 -2.90 36.60
N THR A 46 5.62 -2.69 36.18
CA THR A 46 5.94 -2.40 34.78
C THR A 46 5.42 -3.50 33.87
N LEU A 47 5.62 -4.78 34.22
CA LEU A 47 5.15 -5.92 33.42
C LEU A 47 3.62 -5.97 33.34
N ILE A 48 2.91 -5.71 34.44
CA ILE A 48 1.44 -5.65 34.46
C ILE A 48 0.93 -4.54 33.55
N CYS A 49 1.47 -3.32 33.69
CA CYS A 49 1.10 -2.19 32.86
C CYS A 49 1.38 -2.43 31.36
N LEU A 50 2.53 -3.04 31.06
CA LEU A 50 2.93 -3.37 29.70
C LEU A 50 2.04 -4.44 29.07
N ARG A 51 1.58 -5.45 29.85
CA ARG A 51 0.56 -6.40 29.41
C ARG A 51 -0.77 -5.71 29.11
N ASN A 52 -1.22 -4.81 29.98
CA ASN A 52 -2.46 -4.06 29.77
C ASN A 52 -2.38 -3.18 28.51
N ALA A 53 -1.27 -2.48 28.31
CA ALA A 53 -1.01 -1.67 27.13
C ALA A 53 -1.01 -2.51 25.84
N CYS A 54 -0.31 -3.66 25.82
CA CYS A 54 -0.31 -4.55 24.66
C CYS A 54 -1.67 -5.19 24.39
N SER A 55 -2.42 -5.55 25.43
CA SER A 55 -3.79 -6.06 25.28
C SER A 55 -4.70 -5.02 24.64
N PHE A 56 -4.60 -3.77 25.09
CA PHE A 56 -5.37 -2.65 24.54
C PHE A 56 -4.99 -2.36 23.08
N ILE A 57 -3.69 -2.27 22.78
CA ILE A 57 -3.19 -2.10 21.41
C ILE A 57 -3.68 -3.25 20.52
N GLY A 58 -3.61 -4.49 21.00
CA GLY A 58 -4.09 -5.66 20.27
C GLY A 58 -5.58 -5.60 19.93
N GLU A 59 -6.41 -5.12 20.85
CA GLU A 59 -7.85 -4.92 20.58
C GLU A 59 -8.09 -3.84 19.52
N LEU A 60 -7.38 -2.73 19.60
CA LEU A 60 -7.46 -1.67 18.59
C LEU A 60 -6.97 -2.14 17.20
N VAL A 61 -5.94 -2.98 17.15
CA VAL A 61 -5.47 -3.58 15.90
C VAL A 61 -6.57 -4.44 15.26
N ARG A 62 -7.33 -5.22 16.07
CA ARG A 62 -8.47 -6.02 15.57
C ARG A 62 -9.53 -5.14 14.90
N GLN A 63 -9.76 -3.95 15.45
CA GLN A 63 -10.71 -2.97 14.94
C GLN A 63 -10.16 -2.15 13.75
N ARG A 64 -8.92 -2.42 13.31
CA ARG A 64 -8.21 -1.64 12.27
C ARG A 64 -8.09 -0.15 12.61
N ALA A 65 -7.90 0.12 13.90
CA ALA A 65 -7.70 1.46 14.42
C ALA A 65 -6.41 2.11 13.87
N ARG A 66 -6.38 3.45 13.87
CA ARG A 66 -5.24 4.24 13.44
C ARG A 66 -4.40 4.69 14.63
N PHE A 67 -3.11 4.43 14.53
CA PHE A 67 -2.13 4.75 15.56
C PHE A 67 -1.24 5.90 15.13
N ILE A 68 -0.89 6.77 16.07
CA ILE A 68 0.18 7.74 15.91
C ILE A 68 1.24 7.48 16.98
N PHE A 69 2.48 7.42 16.53
CA PHE A 69 3.67 7.23 17.36
C PHE A 69 4.36 8.58 17.57
N VAL A 70 4.48 8.98 18.84
CA VAL A 70 5.02 10.30 19.22
C VAL A 70 6.35 10.11 19.91
N ASN A 71 7.37 10.77 19.37
CA ASN A 71 8.72 10.71 19.86
C ASN A 71 9.44 12.07 19.84
N THR A 72 9.75 12.60 21.00
CA THR A 72 10.51 13.84 21.15
C THR A 72 12.03 13.61 21.12
N ASN A 73 12.49 12.41 21.48
CA ASN A 73 13.91 12.12 21.58
C ASN A 73 14.44 11.48 20.29
N THR A 74 15.30 12.21 19.57
CA THR A 74 15.83 11.77 18.27
C THR A 74 16.62 10.46 18.33
N LEU A 75 17.07 10.03 19.51
CA LEU A 75 17.76 8.75 19.68
C LEU A 75 16.87 7.54 19.35
N PHE A 76 15.55 7.69 19.42
CA PHE A 76 14.60 6.60 19.16
C PHE A 76 14.02 6.62 17.75
N ASP A 77 14.32 7.63 16.93
CA ASP A 77 13.73 7.81 15.61
C ASP A 77 13.99 6.58 14.71
N GLU A 78 15.23 6.09 14.65
CA GLU A 78 15.60 4.90 13.85
C GLU A 78 14.82 3.64 14.29
N ILE A 79 14.68 3.42 15.60
CA ILE A 79 13.98 2.26 16.17
C ILE A 79 12.48 2.33 15.83
N ILE A 80 11.90 3.53 15.91
CA ILE A 80 10.48 3.75 15.66
C ILE A 80 10.19 3.67 14.16
N ASP A 81 11.05 4.22 13.32
CA ASP A 81 10.91 4.15 11.86
C ASP A 81 10.94 2.70 11.40
N GLN A 82 11.91 1.90 11.87
CA GLN A 82 11.98 0.46 11.59
C GLN A 82 10.71 -0.28 12.06
N MET A 83 10.20 0.05 13.26
CA MET A 83 8.95 -0.52 13.78
C MET A 83 7.76 -0.16 12.87
N THR A 84 7.63 1.11 12.47
CA THR A 84 6.49 1.58 11.67
C THR A 84 6.51 1.01 10.25
N GLU A 85 7.70 0.87 9.64
CA GLU A 85 7.90 0.20 8.37
C GLU A 85 7.48 -1.27 8.44
N THR A 86 7.90 -1.98 9.50
CA THR A 86 7.56 -3.39 9.70
C THR A 86 6.05 -3.62 9.90
N ILE A 87 5.37 -2.70 10.59
CA ILE A 87 3.93 -2.80 10.86
C ILE A 87 3.08 -2.33 9.67
N GLY A 88 3.65 -1.48 8.80
CA GLY A 88 2.93 -0.80 7.71
C GLY A 88 2.11 0.40 8.18
N CYS A 89 2.46 0.99 9.33
CA CYS A 89 1.83 2.22 9.82
C CYS A 89 2.58 3.46 9.31
N ARG A 90 1.85 4.52 8.98
CA ARG A 90 2.46 5.80 8.59
C ARG A 90 2.93 6.56 9.82
N ASN A 91 4.22 6.88 9.89
CA ASN A 91 4.77 7.77 10.90
C ASN A 91 4.70 9.23 10.44
N ASP A 92 3.74 10.01 10.95
CA ASP A 92 3.62 11.43 10.62
C ASP A 92 4.35 12.29 11.66
N THR A 93 5.47 12.90 11.31
CA THR A 93 6.26 13.77 12.23
C THR A 93 5.66 15.17 12.43
N SER A 94 4.55 15.47 11.75
CA SER A 94 3.85 16.75 11.79
C SER A 94 3.16 17.03 13.14
N TRP A 95 3.08 16.05 14.04
CA TRP A 95 2.62 16.25 15.42
C TRP A 95 3.48 17.23 16.23
N ARG A 96 4.71 17.52 15.77
CA ARG A 96 5.58 18.56 16.35
C ARG A 96 5.01 19.98 16.20
N LEU A 97 4.00 20.15 15.33
CA LEU A 97 3.31 21.42 15.13
C LEU A 97 2.14 21.55 16.11
N GLY A 98 1.99 22.70 16.77
CA GLY A 98 0.86 22.93 17.68
C GLY A 98 -0.50 22.82 16.98
N GLY A 99 -1.51 22.30 17.68
CA GLY A 99 -2.88 22.08 17.22
C GLY A 99 -3.03 20.88 16.28
N PHE A 100 -2.05 19.99 16.25
CA PHE A 100 -1.99 18.89 15.29
C PHE A 100 -3.26 18.03 15.26
N LEU A 101 -3.78 17.68 16.44
CA LEU A 101 -5.00 16.90 16.58
C LEU A 101 -6.23 17.81 16.63
N THR A 102 -6.20 18.89 17.43
CA THR A 102 -7.39 19.73 17.65
C THR A 102 -7.75 20.62 16.46
N ASN A 103 -6.79 20.91 15.59
CA ASN A 103 -6.95 21.74 14.40
C ASN A 103 -6.50 20.99 13.14
N SER A 104 -6.86 19.71 13.05
CA SER A 104 -6.44 18.83 11.94
C SER A 104 -7.18 19.12 10.62
N SER A 105 -8.38 19.71 10.70
CA SER A 105 -9.19 20.11 9.54
C SER A 105 -8.76 21.45 8.93
N SER A 106 -7.98 22.26 9.63
CA SER A 106 -7.54 23.56 9.11
C SER A 106 -6.47 23.36 8.05
N PRO A 107 -6.60 23.97 6.86
CA PRO A 107 -5.52 24.03 5.88
C PRO A 107 -4.32 24.72 6.52
N ARG A 108 -3.30 23.95 6.93
CA ARG A 108 -2.07 24.50 7.49
C ARG A 108 -1.22 25.05 6.36
N LYS A 109 -1.64 26.17 5.79
CA LYS A 109 -0.85 26.92 4.80
C LYS A 109 0.28 27.62 5.54
N PHE A 110 1.39 26.93 5.75
CA PHE A 110 2.59 27.59 6.23
C PHE A 110 3.10 28.52 5.11
N ARG A 111 2.91 29.84 5.26
CA ARG A 111 3.48 30.84 4.37
C ARG A 111 4.92 31.13 4.80
N GLY A 112 5.84 30.23 4.45
CA GLY A 112 7.27 30.51 4.52
C GLY A 112 7.71 31.37 3.32
N ARG A 113 8.84 32.07 3.44
CA ARG A 113 9.41 32.89 2.35
C ARG A 113 9.59 32.09 1.05
N ASN A 114 9.84 30.77 1.14
CA ASN A 114 10.24 29.95 -0.02
C ASN A 114 9.47 28.62 -0.26
N LYS A 115 8.52 28.18 0.58
CA LYS A 115 7.75 26.92 0.32
C LYS A 115 6.36 26.93 0.96
N LYS A 116 5.35 26.45 0.22
CA LYS A 116 4.02 26.10 0.75
C LYS A 116 4.04 24.62 1.16
N LEU A 117 4.14 24.34 2.46
CA LEU A 117 3.88 22.99 2.97
C LEU A 117 2.37 22.82 3.08
N ASN A 118 1.77 22.00 2.22
CA ASN A 118 0.38 21.59 2.34
C ASN A 118 0.33 20.32 3.20
N LEU A 119 0.16 20.48 4.51
CA LEU A 119 -0.24 19.36 5.36
C LEU A 119 -1.69 19.02 5.00
N THR A 120 -1.93 17.81 4.52
CA THR A 120 -3.28 17.31 4.22
C THR A 120 -4.11 17.27 5.51
N ALA A 121 -5.44 17.30 5.37
CA ALA A 121 -6.33 17.10 6.51
C ALA A 121 -6.05 15.73 7.12
N ILE A 122 -5.68 15.71 8.40
CA ILE A 122 -5.37 14.49 9.13
C ILE A 122 -6.64 14.07 9.86
N GLN A 123 -7.17 12.90 9.50
CA GLN A 123 -8.22 12.30 10.32
C GLN A 123 -7.61 11.98 11.71
N PRO A 124 -8.31 12.26 12.82
CA PRO A 124 -7.76 12.09 14.17
C PRO A 124 -7.44 10.61 14.46
N PRO A 125 -6.31 10.26 15.09
CA PRO A 125 -6.01 8.87 15.42
C PRO A 125 -6.94 8.32 16.49
N ASP A 126 -7.10 7.00 16.51
CA ASP A 126 -7.89 6.31 17.54
C ASP A 126 -7.05 6.05 18.79
N CYS A 127 -5.72 6.00 18.67
CA CYS A 127 -4.80 5.85 19.79
C CYS A 127 -3.47 6.57 19.52
N VAL A 128 -2.93 7.20 20.58
CA VAL A 128 -1.59 7.80 20.56
C VAL A 128 -0.66 6.98 21.44
N VAL A 129 0.49 6.59 20.90
CA VAL A 129 1.56 5.90 21.63
C VAL A 129 2.74 6.86 21.80
N ILE A 130 3.14 7.10 23.05
CA ILE A 130 4.16 8.09 23.41
C ILE A 130 5.37 7.42 24.03
N PHE A 131 6.54 7.57 23.40
CA PHE A 131 7.78 6.95 23.86
C PHE A 131 8.59 7.82 24.82
N ASP A 132 8.36 9.13 24.81
CA ASP A 132 9.06 10.07 25.68
C ASP A 132 8.09 11.06 26.33
N THR A 133 8.38 11.38 27.57
CA THR A 133 7.51 12.03 28.54
C THR A 133 7.75 13.52 28.67
N GLU A 134 8.50 14.12 27.74
CA GLU A 134 8.93 15.50 27.86
C GLU A 134 7.77 16.48 28.10
N ARG A 135 8.08 17.46 28.94
CA ARG A 135 7.16 18.33 29.67
C ARG A 135 6.30 19.27 28.79
N LYS A 136 6.48 19.23 27.46
CA LYS A 136 5.87 20.16 26.49
C LYS A 136 5.16 19.49 25.31
N SER A 137 4.81 18.20 25.40
CA SER A 137 4.05 17.57 24.33
C SER A 137 2.64 18.16 24.26
N SER A 138 2.40 19.03 23.27
CA SER A 138 1.07 19.53 22.92
C SER A 138 0.13 18.37 22.60
N VAL A 139 0.66 17.29 22.04
CA VAL A 139 -0.09 16.10 21.66
C VAL A 139 -0.83 15.48 22.85
N ILE A 140 -0.22 15.43 24.04
CA ILE A 140 -0.89 14.90 25.25
C ILE A 140 -2.09 15.75 25.63
N GLN A 141 -1.95 17.08 25.55
CA GLN A 141 -3.02 18.00 25.90
C GLN A 141 -4.15 17.98 24.88
N GLU A 142 -3.80 17.89 23.60
CA GLU A 142 -4.75 17.82 22.50
C GLU A 142 -5.50 16.49 22.48
N ALA A 143 -4.81 15.36 22.66
CA ALA A 143 -5.43 14.04 22.76
C ALA A 143 -6.39 13.96 23.94
N ALA A 144 -6.01 14.50 25.11
CA ALA A 144 -6.90 14.58 26.27
C ALA A 144 -8.15 15.43 26.01
N LYS A 145 -8.04 16.54 25.25
CA LYS A 145 -9.21 17.35 24.86
C LYS A 145 -10.14 16.58 23.93
N LEU A 146 -9.59 15.81 22.99
CA LEU A 146 -10.35 15.03 22.01
C LEU A 146 -10.78 13.65 22.54
N GLN A 147 -10.49 13.33 23.81
CA GLN A 147 -10.79 12.03 24.41
C GLN A 147 -10.12 10.84 23.68
N ILE A 148 -8.96 11.07 23.08
CA ILE A 148 -8.18 10.01 22.42
C ILE A 148 -7.33 9.31 23.49
N PRO A 149 -7.42 7.97 23.62
CA PRO A 149 -6.65 7.22 24.60
C PRO A 149 -5.15 7.29 24.32
N ILE A 150 -4.37 7.39 25.40
CA ILE A 150 -2.91 7.52 25.34
C ILE A 150 -2.26 6.33 26.03
N VAL A 151 -1.42 5.62 25.29
CA VAL A 151 -0.46 4.65 25.84
C VAL A 151 0.89 5.35 25.91
N GLY A 152 1.53 5.39 27.07
CA GLY A 152 2.77 6.14 27.19
C GLY A 152 3.70 5.62 28.28
N LEU A 153 5.01 5.81 28.05
CA LEU A 153 5.98 5.62 29.12
C LEU A 153 5.75 6.64 30.22
N VAL A 154 5.99 6.27 31.47
CA VAL A 154 5.88 7.16 32.63
C VAL A 154 7.15 7.04 33.45
N ASP A 155 7.76 8.18 33.72
CA ASP A 155 8.95 8.29 34.55
C ASP A 155 8.63 8.90 35.93
N SER A 156 9.55 8.72 36.88
CA SER A 156 9.40 9.16 38.26
C SER A 156 9.27 10.66 38.44
N SER A 157 9.78 11.47 37.50
CA SER A 157 9.72 12.94 37.58
C SER A 157 8.54 13.56 36.83
N MET A 158 7.63 12.74 36.28
CA MET A 158 6.48 13.23 35.51
C MET A 158 5.57 14.11 36.40
N PRO A 159 5.09 15.28 35.91
CA PRO A 159 4.08 16.08 36.61
C PRO A 159 2.72 15.38 36.67
N LEU A 160 1.97 15.62 37.75
CA LEU A 160 0.64 15.01 37.98
C LEU A 160 -0.36 15.34 36.86
N ASP A 161 -0.32 16.56 36.32
CA ASP A 161 -1.24 17.03 35.28
C ASP A 161 -1.08 16.29 33.95
N ILE A 162 0.13 15.79 33.69
CA ILE A 162 0.43 14.99 32.51
C ILE A 162 0.08 13.53 32.79
N TYR A 163 0.49 13.01 33.95
CA TYR A 163 0.22 11.64 34.37
C TYR A 163 -1.29 11.30 34.31
N LYS A 164 -2.16 12.19 34.80
CA LYS A 164 -3.62 12.00 34.77
C LYS A 164 -4.23 11.89 33.37
N LYS A 165 -3.54 12.36 32.33
CA LYS A 165 -4.02 12.32 30.95
C LYS A 165 -3.66 11.03 30.22
N ILE A 166 -2.73 10.24 30.78
CA ILE A 166 -2.28 8.98 30.19
C ILE A 166 -3.22 7.87 30.63
N THR A 167 -3.90 7.24 29.67
CA THR A 167 -4.89 6.18 29.93
C THR A 167 -4.20 4.87 30.32
N TYR A 168 -3.13 4.51 29.62
CA TYR A 168 -2.37 3.28 29.85
C TYR A 168 -0.89 3.62 30.14
N PRO A 169 -0.54 3.91 31.41
CA PRO A 169 0.80 4.29 31.80
C PRO A 169 1.72 3.05 31.93
N VAL A 170 2.88 3.08 31.28
CA VAL A 170 3.93 2.07 31.41
C VAL A 170 5.08 2.66 32.24
N PRO A 171 5.21 2.31 33.53
CA PRO A 171 6.21 2.90 34.41
C PRO A 171 7.59 2.33 34.07
N ALA A 172 8.42 3.11 33.40
CA ALA A 172 9.75 2.70 32.97
C ALA A 172 10.57 3.92 32.56
N LYS A 173 11.89 3.82 32.72
CA LYS A 173 12.81 4.77 32.10
C LYS A 173 12.91 4.53 30.59
N ASP A 174 12.95 5.62 29.86
CA ASP A 174 13.20 5.75 28.42
C ASP A 174 14.67 5.43 28.05
N SER A 175 15.15 4.22 28.33
CA SER A 175 16.45 3.76 27.83
C SER A 175 16.32 3.25 26.38
N VAL A 176 17.37 3.39 25.58
CA VAL A 176 17.38 2.87 24.19
C VAL A 176 17.04 1.37 24.15
N GLN A 177 17.61 0.59 25.07
CA GLN A 177 17.36 -0.85 25.17
C GLN A 177 15.90 -1.16 25.53
N PHE A 178 15.29 -0.36 26.41
CA PHE A 178 13.90 -0.56 26.81
C PHE A 178 12.93 -0.11 25.70
N VAL A 179 13.18 1.04 25.07
CA VAL A 179 12.38 1.51 23.93
C VAL A 179 12.45 0.50 22.79
N TYR A 180 13.63 -0.05 22.48
CA TYR A 180 13.78 -1.15 21.52
C TYR A 180 12.96 -2.38 21.91
N LEU A 181 12.99 -2.79 23.18
CA LEU A 181 12.16 -3.90 23.67
C LEU A 181 10.67 -3.60 23.54
N PHE A 182 10.25 -2.38 23.87
CA PHE A 182 8.86 -1.94 23.83
C PHE A 182 8.33 -1.88 22.39
N CYS A 183 9.08 -1.26 21.47
CA CYS A 183 8.77 -1.25 20.04
C CYS A 183 8.66 -2.67 19.48
N ASN A 184 9.61 -3.57 19.78
CA ASN A 184 9.54 -4.96 19.34
C ASN A 184 8.32 -5.71 19.88
N LEU A 185 7.90 -5.41 21.10
CA LEU A 185 6.71 -6.00 21.69
C LEU A 185 5.44 -5.51 20.97
N ILE A 186 5.37 -4.22 20.65
CA ILE A 186 4.31 -3.64 19.83
C ILE A 186 4.30 -4.32 18.46
N THR A 187 5.43 -4.39 17.75
CA THR A 187 5.56 -5.07 16.45
C THR A 187 5.04 -6.50 16.51
N LYS A 188 5.46 -7.27 17.52
CA LYS A 188 5.00 -8.66 17.69
C LYS A 188 3.49 -8.73 17.93
N THR A 189 2.94 -7.81 18.71
CA THR A 189 1.50 -7.73 18.99
C THR A 189 0.72 -7.42 17.71
N PHE A 190 1.17 -6.44 16.92
CA PHE A 190 0.57 -6.09 15.63
C PHE A 190 0.60 -7.27 14.66
N LEU A 191 1.76 -7.88 14.46
CA LEU A 191 1.90 -9.02 13.54
C LEU A 191 1.07 -10.22 13.99
N TYR A 192 1.00 -10.48 15.29
CA TYR A 192 0.17 -11.55 15.85
C TYR A 192 -1.32 -11.30 15.58
N GLU A 193 -1.82 -10.09 15.86
CA GLU A 193 -3.23 -9.77 15.65
C GLU A 193 -3.61 -9.63 14.17
N GLN A 194 -2.72 -9.10 13.32
CA GLN A 194 -2.92 -9.09 11.87
C GLN A 194 -3.01 -10.51 11.29
N ARG A 195 -2.14 -11.43 11.74
CA ARG A 195 -2.23 -12.85 11.35
C ARG A 195 -3.53 -13.48 11.81
N ARG A 196 -3.97 -13.20 13.04
CA ARG A 196 -5.26 -13.69 13.56
C ARG A 196 -6.45 -13.14 12.79
N LEU A 197 -6.45 -11.84 12.46
CA LEU A 197 -7.48 -11.23 11.62
C LEU A 197 -7.52 -11.88 10.23
N ASN A 198 -6.36 -12.09 9.61
CA ASN A 198 -6.29 -12.72 8.29
C ASN A 198 -6.75 -14.19 8.35
N ALA A 199 -6.39 -14.92 9.40
CA ALA A 199 -6.86 -16.28 9.62
C ALA A 199 -8.37 -16.34 9.91
N ALA A 200 -8.92 -15.39 10.67
CA ALA A 200 -10.36 -15.30 10.94
C ALA A 200 -11.15 -14.93 9.67
N LEU A 201 -10.63 -14.04 8.83
CA LEU A 201 -11.20 -13.73 7.52
C LEU A 201 -11.15 -14.94 6.57
N GLY A 202 -10.04 -15.70 6.58
CA GLY A 202 -9.92 -16.95 5.82
C GLY A 202 -10.83 -18.07 6.33
N ALA A 203 -11.00 -18.20 7.65
CA ALA A 203 -11.90 -19.18 8.27
C ALA A 203 -13.38 -18.80 8.10
N SER A 204 -13.73 -17.51 8.14
CA SER A 204 -15.09 -17.03 7.87
C SER A 204 -15.50 -17.20 6.41
N ALA A 205 -14.56 -17.27 5.47
CA ALA A 205 -14.84 -17.61 4.08
C ALA A 205 -15.10 -19.11 3.87
N ILE A 206 -14.59 -19.96 4.76
CA ILE A 206 -14.78 -21.42 4.72
C ILE A 206 -16.00 -21.86 5.57
N ALA A 207 -16.45 -21.05 6.53
CA ALA A 207 -17.48 -21.41 7.50
C ALA A 207 -18.88 -20.77 7.29
N LYS A 208 -19.14 -20.10 6.16
CA LYS A 208 -20.49 -19.64 5.79
C LYS A 208 -20.93 -20.21 4.43
N PRO A 209 -21.45 -21.44 4.37
CA PRO A 209 -22.45 -21.81 3.40
C PRO A 209 -23.84 -21.36 3.90
N GLU A 210 -24.67 -20.83 3.00
CA GLU A 210 -26.08 -20.42 3.19
C GLU A 210 -26.24 -19.07 3.95
N ILE A 211 -26.84 -18.02 3.39
CA ILE A 211 -28.15 -17.96 2.72
C ILE A 211 -28.08 -16.94 1.56
N ARG A 212 -28.56 -17.39 0.39
CA ARG A 212 -29.01 -16.53 -0.72
C ARG A 212 -30.20 -15.72 -0.23
N GLU A 213 -30.07 -14.39 -0.25
CA GLU A 213 -31.12 -13.39 -0.54
C GLU A 213 -30.60 -12.02 -0.08
N GLU A 214 -29.99 -11.29 -1.02
CA GLU A 214 -29.96 -9.81 -1.10
C GLU A 214 -29.26 -9.44 -2.42
N VAL A 215 -29.78 -9.99 -3.52
CA VAL A 215 -29.55 -9.48 -4.87
C VAL A 215 -30.44 -8.26 -5.01
N GLU A 216 -30.07 -7.12 -4.41
CA GLU A 216 -30.69 -5.82 -4.73
C GLU A 216 -30.05 -4.58 -4.07
N GLN A 217 -28.73 -4.52 -3.88
CA GLN A 217 -28.07 -3.22 -3.58
C GLN A 217 -26.69 -3.09 -4.26
N LEU A 218 -26.68 -3.11 -5.59
CA LEU A 218 -25.48 -2.90 -6.43
C LEU A 218 -25.26 -1.44 -6.88
N ASP A 219 -26.02 -0.47 -6.35
CA ASP A 219 -26.03 0.93 -6.86
C ASP A 219 -25.23 1.95 -6.04
N LYS A 220 -24.20 1.53 -5.29
CA LYS A 220 -23.27 2.48 -4.66
C LYS A 220 -21.80 2.11 -4.86
N ILE A 221 -21.38 2.02 -6.12
CA ILE A 221 -19.97 2.19 -6.47
C ILE A 221 -19.63 3.70 -6.41
N LYS A 222 -19.28 4.17 -5.21
CA LYS A 222 -18.41 5.33 -5.03
C LYS A 222 -17.04 4.83 -4.60
N THR A 223 -16.14 4.81 -5.57
CA THR A 223 -14.69 4.98 -5.48
C THR A 223 -14.13 5.35 -4.09
N VAL A 224 -13.51 4.39 -3.41
CA VAL A 224 -12.35 4.63 -2.51
C VAL A 224 -11.47 3.37 -2.49
N GLY A 225 -10.19 3.53 -2.80
CA GLY A 225 -9.25 2.46 -3.06
C GLY A 225 -8.72 1.66 -1.85
N LYS A 226 -8.25 0.46 -2.17
CA LYS A 226 -7.02 -0.21 -1.73
C LYS A 226 -7.06 -1.60 -2.37
N ASP A 227 -6.36 -1.75 -3.48
CA ASP A 227 -6.22 -3.02 -4.19
C ASP A 227 -5.59 -4.05 -3.25
N LYS A 228 -6.44 -4.89 -2.64
CA LYS A 228 -6.01 -6.22 -2.23
C LYS A 228 -5.73 -6.96 -3.54
N ILE A 229 -4.45 -7.09 -3.88
CA ILE A 229 -4.03 -7.98 -4.96
C ILE A 229 -4.34 -9.39 -4.46
N TYR A 230 -5.44 -9.97 -4.93
CA TYR A 230 -5.74 -11.38 -4.74
C TYR A 230 -4.83 -12.17 -5.69
N VAL A 231 -3.75 -12.73 -5.15
CA VAL A 231 -2.88 -13.63 -5.92
C VAL A 231 -3.51 -15.02 -5.83
N LEU A 232 -4.23 -15.41 -6.89
CA LEU A 232 -4.69 -16.78 -7.06
C LEU A 232 -3.58 -17.58 -7.78
N PRO A 233 -3.08 -18.68 -7.20
CA PRO A 233 -2.17 -19.58 -7.91
C PRO A 233 -2.87 -20.16 -9.15
N TYR A 234 -2.15 -20.23 -10.27
CA TYR A 234 -2.69 -20.70 -11.56
C TYR A 234 -3.23 -22.13 -11.45
N GLU A 235 -2.60 -22.97 -10.63
CA GLU A 235 -2.98 -24.36 -10.40
C GLU A 235 -4.36 -24.53 -9.73
N ARG A 236 -4.94 -23.43 -9.23
CA ARG A 236 -6.27 -23.41 -8.62
C ARG A 236 -7.35 -22.85 -9.54
N LEU A 237 -7.00 -22.44 -10.76
CA LEU A 237 -7.97 -22.06 -11.77
C LEU A 237 -8.70 -23.31 -12.25
N GLU A 238 -10.01 -23.18 -12.46
CA GLU A 238 -10.75 -24.22 -13.16
C GLU A 238 -10.18 -24.30 -14.60
N PRO A 239 -9.77 -25.49 -15.05
CA PRO A 239 -9.27 -25.63 -16.41
C PRO A 239 -10.37 -25.22 -17.38
N ALA A 240 -10.00 -24.49 -18.43
CA ALA A 240 -10.94 -24.14 -19.48
C ALA A 240 -11.64 -25.41 -20.00
N SER A 241 -12.97 -25.33 -20.14
CA SER A 241 -13.80 -26.41 -20.68
C SER A 241 -13.19 -26.96 -21.99
N GLU A 242 -13.13 -28.30 -22.12
CA GLU A 242 -12.63 -28.96 -23.34
C GLU A 242 -13.55 -28.71 -24.55
N ASP A 243 -14.74 -28.17 -24.32
CA ASP A 243 -15.71 -27.83 -25.34
C ASP A 243 -15.28 -26.58 -26.12
N ALA A 244 -14.86 -26.81 -27.37
CA ALA A 244 -14.43 -25.77 -28.32
C ALA A 244 -15.51 -24.69 -28.58
N THR A 245 -16.78 -25.00 -28.35
CA THR A 245 -17.91 -24.09 -28.55
C THR A 245 -18.08 -23.09 -27.40
N GLU A 246 -17.83 -23.50 -26.16
CA GLU A 246 -17.95 -22.61 -24.99
C GLU A 246 -16.78 -21.63 -24.98
N THR A 247 -15.56 -22.15 -25.14
CA THR A 247 -14.35 -21.34 -25.28
C THR A 247 -14.45 -20.35 -26.44
N LYS A 248 -15.09 -20.74 -27.55
CA LYS A 248 -15.38 -19.83 -28.66
C LYS A 248 -16.27 -18.65 -28.25
N GLN A 249 -17.36 -18.90 -27.52
CA GLN A 249 -18.26 -17.82 -27.06
C GLN A 249 -17.54 -16.82 -26.15
N LEU A 250 -16.60 -17.30 -25.33
CA LEU A 250 -15.79 -16.44 -24.46
C LEU A 250 -14.80 -15.60 -25.26
N LEU A 251 -14.06 -16.23 -26.17
CA LEU A 251 -13.05 -15.56 -26.99
C LEU A 251 -13.69 -14.58 -27.99
N ASP A 252 -14.90 -14.84 -28.47
CA ASP A 252 -15.62 -13.92 -29.35
C ASP A 252 -16.00 -12.61 -28.64
N LYS A 253 -16.00 -12.55 -27.30
CA LYS A 253 -16.18 -11.32 -26.53
C LYS A 253 -14.88 -10.56 -26.25
N LEU A 254 -13.72 -11.16 -26.54
CA LEU A 254 -12.41 -10.61 -26.19
C LEU A 254 -11.84 -9.70 -27.29
N VAL A 255 -11.11 -8.66 -26.87
CA VAL A 255 -10.27 -7.79 -27.67
C VAL A 255 -8.86 -7.74 -27.07
N VAL A 256 -7.83 -7.91 -27.88
CA VAL A 256 -6.44 -7.81 -27.42
C VAL A 256 -5.89 -6.45 -27.78
N LEU A 257 -5.45 -5.67 -26.79
CA LEU A 257 -4.84 -4.36 -26.98
C LEU A 257 -3.37 -4.40 -26.57
N LYS A 258 -2.47 -4.15 -27.51
CA LYS A 258 -1.03 -4.05 -27.26
C LYS A 258 -0.56 -2.60 -27.32
N PHE A 259 0.15 -2.17 -26.27
CA PHE A 259 0.74 -0.83 -26.21
C PHE A 259 2.18 -0.81 -26.75
N ASN A 260 2.45 0.13 -27.66
CA ASN A 260 3.74 0.37 -28.30
C ASN A 260 4.25 1.78 -28.02
N GLY A 261 4.80 2.00 -26.82
CA GLY A 261 5.38 3.31 -26.46
C GLY A 261 6.89 3.41 -26.65
N ASN A 262 7.60 2.29 -26.60
CA ASN A 262 9.05 2.30 -26.42
C ASN A 262 9.81 2.20 -27.75
N LEU A 263 10.82 3.05 -27.88
CA LEU A 263 11.82 2.97 -28.94
C LEU A 263 12.96 2.04 -28.52
N GLY A 264 13.57 1.37 -29.48
CA GLY A 264 14.71 0.47 -29.27
C GLY A 264 16.04 1.21 -29.09
N SER A 265 16.02 2.51 -28.79
CA SER A 265 17.21 3.37 -28.75
C SER A 265 18.28 2.84 -27.80
N ASP A 266 17.85 2.28 -26.67
CA ASP A 266 18.74 1.69 -25.66
C ASP A 266 19.49 0.45 -26.18
N MET A 267 18.95 -0.18 -27.23
CA MET A 267 19.51 -1.36 -27.89
C MET A 267 20.23 -0.99 -29.20
N GLY A 268 20.43 0.30 -29.48
CA GLY A 268 21.02 0.78 -30.73
C GLY A 268 20.08 0.71 -31.94
N PHE A 269 18.78 0.48 -31.72
CA PHE A 269 17.76 0.39 -32.76
C PHE A 269 16.90 1.66 -32.80
N SER A 270 16.82 2.33 -33.94
CA SER A 270 16.11 3.61 -34.08
C SER A 270 14.59 3.47 -34.26
N GLY A 271 14.07 2.24 -34.39
CA GLY A 271 12.65 1.95 -34.56
C GLY A 271 11.92 1.53 -33.28
N PRO A 272 10.61 1.26 -33.37
CA PRO A 272 9.82 0.71 -32.28
C PRO A 272 10.31 -0.69 -31.91
N LYS A 273 10.40 -1.01 -30.62
CA LYS A 273 10.93 -2.33 -30.18
C LYS A 273 10.12 -3.53 -30.70
N SER A 274 8.84 -3.36 -30.98
CA SER A 274 7.99 -4.39 -31.60
C SER A 274 8.38 -4.71 -33.05
N ALA A 275 9.10 -3.83 -33.73
CA ALA A 275 9.65 -4.06 -35.07
C ALA A 275 11.04 -4.71 -35.05
N LEU A 276 11.56 -5.08 -33.88
CA LEU A 276 12.83 -5.78 -33.76
C LEU A 276 12.68 -7.21 -34.32
N GLU A 277 13.63 -7.61 -35.16
CA GLU A 277 13.72 -8.97 -35.66
C GLU A 277 14.22 -9.91 -34.55
N VAL A 278 13.49 -11.00 -34.32
CA VAL A 278 13.82 -11.98 -33.27
C VAL A 278 14.46 -13.22 -33.86
N CYS A 279 13.76 -13.87 -34.80
CA CYS A 279 14.21 -15.13 -35.40
C CYS A 279 13.69 -15.25 -36.84
N ASN A 280 14.55 -15.72 -37.76
CA ASN A 280 14.19 -16.08 -39.13
C ASN A 280 13.51 -14.96 -39.96
N GLY A 281 13.92 -13.70 -39.84
CA GLY A 281 13.27 -12.60 -40.56
C GLY A 281 11.95 -12.12 -39.95
N LEU A 282 11.48 -12.74 -38.85
CA LEU A 282 10.23 -12.39 -38.18
C LEU A 282 10.47 -11.42 -37.03
N THR A 283 9.65 -10.37 -36.98
CA THR A 283 9.65 -9.37 -35.92
C THR A 283 8.81 -9.81 -34.72
N CYS A 284 9.00 -9.16 -33.56
CA CYS A 284 8.14 -9.39 -32.39
C CYS A 284 6.65 -9.23 -32.73
N LEU A 285 6.32 -8.23 -33.55
CA LEU A 285 4.96 -8.00 -34.01
C LEU A 285 4.41 -9.17 -34.84
N ASP A 286 5.24 -9.75 -35.72
CA ASP A 286 4.84 -10.90 -36.54
C ASP A 286 4.48 -12.12 -35.67
N PHE A 287 5.24 -12.36 -34.60
CA PHE A 287 4.94 -13.44 -33.65
C PHE A 287 3.61 -13.22 -32.92
N VAL A 288 3.32 -11.99 -32.49
CA VAL A 288 2.04 -11.66 -31.83
C VAL A 288 0.87 -11.89 -32.78
N VAL A 289 1.02 -11.44 -34.02
CA VAL A 289 0.00 -11.57 -35.05
C VAL A 289 -0.27 -13.05 -35.37
N ASN A 290 0.79 -13.83 -35.61
CA ASN A 290 0.67 -15.27 -35.90
C ASN A 290 0.08 -16.05 -34.72
N HIS A 291 0.37 -15.63 -33.48
CA HIS A 291 -0.20 -16.24 -32.28
C HIS A 291 -1.73 -16.04 -32.22
N ILE A 292 -2.21 -14.82 -32.44
CA ILE A 292 -3.65 -14.51 -32.44
C ILE A 292 -4.36 -15.24 -33.59
N GLU A 293 -3.72 -15.36 -34.76
CA GLU A 293 -4.26 -16.17 -35.86
C GLU A 293 -4.32 -17.65 -35.54
N SER A 294 -3.32 -18.19 -34.85
CA SER A 294 -3.33 -19.58 -34.40
C SER A 294 -4.49 -19.83 -33.44
N ILE A 295 -4.77 -18.90 -32.51
CA ILE A 295 -5.92 -18.98 -31.60
C ILE A 295 -7.24 -18.89 -32.37
N ASN A 296 -7.37 -17.90 -33.26
CA ASN A 296 -8.56 -17.71 -34.09
C ASN A 296 -8.85 -18.94 -34.96
N SER A 297 -7.80 -19.58 -35.51
CA SER A 297 -7.92 -20.80 -36.31
C SER A 297 -8.24 -22.02 -35.45
N LYS A 298 -7.66 -22.13 -34.26
CA LYS A 298 -7.86 -23.26 -33.34
C LYS A 298 -9.27 -23.32 -32.77
N TYR A 299 -9.84 -22.18 -32.39
CA TYR A 299 -11.17 -22.09 -31.76
C TYR A 299 -12.26 -21.52 -32.69
N GLY A 300 -11.92 -21.16 -33.93
CA GLY A 300 -12.86 -20.60 -34.90
C GLY A 300 -13.47 -19.26 -34.47
N CYS A 301 -12.68 -18.44 -33.75
CA CYS A 301 -13.07 -17.13 -33.19
C CYS A 301 -12.53 -15.97 -34.05
N ASN A 302 -13.08 -14.77 -33.84
CA ASN A 302 -12.53 -13.56 -34.46
C ASN A 302 -12.11 -12.53 -33.40
N ILE A 303 -10.92 -12.70 -32.85
CA ILE A 303 -10.33 -11.76 -31.88
C ILE A 303 -9.63 -10.62 -32.66
N PRO A 304 -10.09 -9.35 -32.52
CA PRO A 304 -9.40 -8.20 -33.11
C PRO A 304 -8.16 -7.83 -32.30
N LEU A 305 -7.09 -7.47 -33.00
CA LEU A 305 -5.84 -6.97 -32.41
C LEU A 305 -5.78 -5.45 -32.53
N LEU A 306 -5.81 -4.75 -31.40
CA LEU A 306 -5.63 -3.30 -31.33
C LEU A 306 -4.20 -2.95 -30.94
N MET A 307 -3.63 -2.01 -31.68
CA MET A 307 -2.28 -1.49 -31.47
C MET A 307 -2.37 -0.02 -31.10
N MET A 308 -2.04 0.30 -29.86
CA MET A 308 -1.94 1.67 -29.37
C MET A 308 -0.50 2.16 -29.50
N ASN A 309 -0.28 3.12 -30.39
CA ASN A 309 1.04 3.61 -30.75
C ASN A 309 1.26 5.03 -30.22
N THR A 310 2.51 5.40 -29.96
CA THR A 310 2.89 6.81 -29.77
C THR A 310 3.18 7.48 -31.12
N PRO A 311 3.14 8.82 -31.22
CA PRO A 311 3.45 9.53 -32.47
C PRO A 311 4.81 9.17 -33.07
N SER A 312 5.79 8.85 -32.22
CA SER A 312 7.15 8.46 -32.64
C SER A 312 7.27 7.03 -33.13
N THR A 313 6.34 6.14 -32.75
CA THR A 313 6.39 4.71 -33.10
C THR A 313 5.40 4.34 -34.21
N HIS A 314 4.39 5.19 -34.46
CA HIS A 314 3.31 4.96 -35.40
C HIS A 314 3.80 4.60 -36.81
N ASP A 315 4.68 5.41 -37.39
CA ASP A 315 5.15 5.23 -38.78
C ASP A 315 5.96 3.93 -38.95
N GLY A 316 6.73 3.56 -37.93
CA GLY A 316 7.51 2.31 -37.93
C GLY A 316 6.62 1.07 -37.91
N ILE A 317 5.52 1.13 -37.15
CA ILE A 317 4.57 0.02 -37.02
C ILE A 317 3.71 -0.13 -38.27
N MET A 318 3.28 0.98 -38.88
CA MET A 318 2.52 0.93 -40.12
C MET A 318 3.28 0.20 -41.24
N LYS A 319 4.60 0.44 -41.36
CA LYS A 319 5.46 -0.27 -42.32
C LYS A 319 5.56 -1.78 -42.07
N VAL A 320 5.51 -2.22 -40.81
CA VAL A 320 5.52 -3.65 -40.49
C VAL A 320 4.15 -4.26 -40.77
N LEU A 321 3.07 -3.54 -40.49
CA LEU A 321 1.69 -3.99 -40.74
C LEU A 321 1.34 -4.08 -42.23
N GLU A 322 1.99 -3.33 -43.11
CA GLU A 322 1.86 -3.48 -44.57
C GLU A 322 2.15 -4.91 -45.06
N LYS A 323 2.96 -5.68 -44.32
CA LYS A 323 3.24 -7.09 -44.62
C LYS A 323 2.05 -8.03 -44.33
N HIS A 324 1.03 -7.55 -43.62
CA HIS A 324 -0.13 -8.32 -43.16
C HIS A 324 -1.48 -7.68 -43.53
N PRO A 325 -1.80 -7.51 -44.84
CA PRO A 325 -2.95 -6.72 -45.28
C PRO A 325 -4.33 -7.34 -44.97
N ASN A 326 -4.39 -8.64 -44.66
CA ASN A 326 -5.65 -9.39 -44.54
C ASN A 326 -6.04 -9.74 -43.09
N LYS A 327 -5.40 -9.12 -42.10
CA LYS A 327 -5.60 -9.46 -40.69
C LYS A 327 -6.44 -8.41 -39.97
N ASN A 328 -7.27 -8.82 -39.01
CA ASN A 328 -8.17 -7.95 -38.25
C ASN A 328 -7.40 -7.10 -37.21
N ILE A 329 -6.51 -6.24 -37.71
CA ILE A 329 -5.61 -5.40 -36.93
C ILE A 329 -6.07 -3.95 -37.05
N HIS A 330 -6.17 -3.26 -35.92
CA HIS A 330 -6.54 -1.86 -35.86
C HIS A 330 -5.46 -1.08 -35.11
N THR A 331 -4.98 0.00 -35.72
CA THR A 331 -4.02 0.92 -35.09
C THR A 331 -4.70 2.22 -34.70
N PHE A 332 -4.25 2.80 -33.58
CA PHE A 332 -4.60 4.16 -33.21
C PHE A 332 -3.47 4.80 -32.39
N THR A 333 -3.43 6.14 -32.38
CA THR A 333 -2.40 6.90 -31.68
C THR A 333 -2.90 7.36 -30.32
N GLN A 334 -2.05 7.27 -29.30
CA GLN A 334 -2.34 7.75 -27.94
C GLN A 334 -2.64 9.25 -27.94
N SER A 335 -3.74 9.66 -27.27
CA SER A 335 -4.16 11.05 -27.23
C SER A 335 -3.30 11.88 -26.25
N GLN A 336 -2.56 12.86 -26.77
CA GLN A 336 -1.63 13.71 -26.00
C GLN A 336 -2.32 14.84 -25.18
N ARG A 337 -3.59 14.68 -24.78
CA ARG A 337 -4.32 15.74 -24.06
C ARG A 337 -4.04 15.69 -22.54
N GLN A 338 -3.30 16.72 -22.09
CA GLN A 338 -2.99 17.13 -20.71
C GLN A 338 -1.90 16.36 -19.97
N GLN A 339 -0.67 16.38 -20.49
CA GLN A 339 0.53 16.32 -19.63
C GLN A 339 0.89 17.70 -19.03
N GLU A 340 0.30 18.79 -19.53
CA GLU A 340 0.60 20.17 -19.06
C GLU A 340 -0.02 20.55 -17.69
N ASN A 341 -0.80 19.68 -17.04
CA ASN A 341 -1.40 19.98 -15.72
C ASN A 341 -0.92 19.05 -14.58
N ILE A 342 0.08 18.19 -14.81
CA ILE A 342 0.58 17.23 -13.79
C ILE A 342 1.97 17.62 -13.25
N GLU A 343 2.63 18.62 -13.83
CA GLU A 343 3.91 19.13 -13.31
C GLU A 343 3.76 19.94 -12.01
N ASP A 344 2.56 20.44 -11.69
CA ASP A 344 2.29 21.17 -10.43
C ASP A 344 1.96 20.28 -9.21
N MET A 345 2.04 18.95 -9.33
CA MET A 345 1.64 18.02 -8.25
C MET A 345 2.63 16.90 -7.93
N SER A 346 3.92 17.06 -8.24
CA SER A 346 4.94 16.08 -7.84
C SER A 346 6.33 16.66 -7.51
N GLU A 347 6.39 17.72 -6.70
CA GLU A 347 7.65 18.05 -6.02
C GLU A 347 7.82 17.23 -4.73
N SER A 348 8.51 16.10 -4.83
CA SER A 348 9.66 15.72 -3.97
C SER A 348 9.83 14.19 -3.90
N ARG A 349 10.67 13.66 -4.79
CA ARG A 349 11.60 12.58 -4.46
C ARG A 349 12.95 12.92 -5.07
N THR A 350 13.88 13.31 -4.21
CA THR A 350 15.31 13.18 -4.50
C THR A 350 15.62 11.69 -4.60
N LEU A 351 15.47 11.13 -5.81
CA LEU A 351 16.20 9.94 -6.21
C LEU A 351 17.29 10.35 -7.18
N ASN A 352 18.43 9.73 -6.99
CA ASN A 352 19.64 9.85 -7.80
C ASN A 352 19.32 9.97 -9.29
N LYS A 353 19.82 11.04 -9.91
CA LYS A 353 19.85 11.23 -11.36
C LYS A 353 20.83 10.24 -11.98
N SER A 354 20.41 8.99 -12.21
CA SER A 354 21.12 8.07 -13.12
C SER A 354 20.30 6.85 -13.57
N SER A 355 18.97 6.90 -13.61
CA SER A 355 18.15 5.83 -14.23
C SER A 355 16.69 6.24 -14.54
N ALA A 356 16.45 7.49 -14.92
CA ALA A 356 15.10 8.01 -15.20
C ALA A 356 14.65 7.77 -16.66
N GLN A 357 14.88 6.56 -17.17
CA GLN A 357 14.38 6.09 -18.46
C GLN A 357 13.84 4.67 -18.29
N GLU A 358 12.88 4.48 -17.39
CA GLU A 358 12.21 3.19 -17.23
C GLU A 358 10.70 3.34 -17.50
N LYS A 359 10.30 2.76 -18.64
CA LYS A 359 9.00 2.15 -18.93
C LYS A 359 7.77 3.05 -18.74
N LEU A 360 7.43 3.79 -19.80
CA LEU A 360 6.13 4.45 -19.95
C LEU A 360 5.05 3.39 -20.23
N TYR A 361 4.63 2.60 -19.25
CA TYR A 361 3.29 2.00 -19.30
C TYR A 361 2.27 3.14 -19.13
N PRO A 362 1.09 3.12 -19.77
CA PRO A 362 -0.01 3.94 -19.31
C PRO A 362 -0.37 3.51 -17.89
N SER A 363 0.20 4.20 -16.90
CA SER A 363 -0.06 3.95 -15.48
C SER A 363 -1.54 4.17 -15.12
N ASN A 364 -2.30 4.76 -16.05
CA ASN A 364 -3.73 5.03 -15.94
C ASN A 364 -4.51 4.32 -17.05
N LEU A 365 -5.32 3.32 -16.68
CA LEU A 365 -6.32 2.69 -17.58
C LEU A 365 -7.26 3.73 -18.23
N LEU A 366 -7.50 4.84 -17.53
CA LEU A 366 -8.29 5.97 -18.01
C LEU A 366 -7.72 6.56 -19.32
N GLU A 367 -6.40 6.61 -19.47
CA GLU A 367 -5.75 7.17 -20.66
C GLU A 367 -5.95 6.29 -21.89
N VAL A 368 -5.89 4.96 -21.70
CA VAL A 368 -6.17 3.98 -22.75
C VAL A 368 -7.63 4.13 -23.21
N PHE A 369 -8.56 4.22 -22.27
CA PHE A 369 -9.98 4.38 -22.57
C PHE A 369 -10.28 5.70 -23.31
N LEU A 370 -9.73 6.82 -22.84
CA LEU A 370 -9.89 8.12 -23.51
C LEU A 370 -9.31 8.11 -24.92
N SER A 371 -8.13 7.49 -25.11
CA SER A 371 -7.50 7.34 -26.42
C SER A 371 -8.39 6.50 -27.36
N LEU A 372 -8.90 5.36 -26.89
CA LEU A 372 -9.83 4.51 -27.64
C LEU A 372 -11.10 5.26 -28.04
N ASN A 373 -11.73 5.98 -27.11
CA ASN A 373 -12.94 6.75 -27.37
C ASN A 373 -12.68 7.86 -28.40
N SER A 374 -11.56 8.59 -28.26
CA SER A 374 -11.19 9.66 -29.20
C SER A 374 -10.85 9.15 -30.61
N SER A 375 -10.36 7.91 -30.72
CA SER A 375 -10.01 7.28 -32.00
C SER A 375 -11.23 6.82 -32.81
N GLY A 376 -12.43 6.80 -32.21
CA GLY A 376 -13.66 6.30 -32.83
C GLY A 376 -13.67 4.78 -33.06
N LYS A 377 -12.69 4.04 -32.53
CA LYS A 377 -12.60 2.57 -32.66
C LYS A 377 -13.40 1.80 -31.61
N LEU A 378 -13.87 2.47 -30.57
CA LEU A 378 -14.62 1.84 -29.48
C LEU A 378 -16.03 1.41 -29.91
N GLU A 379 -16.78 2.29 -30.56
CA GLU A 379 -18.17 2.04 -30.97
C GLU A 379 -18.33 0.83 -31.93
N PRO A 380 -17.45 0.63 -32.94
CA PRO A 380 -17.50 -0.56 -33.79
C PRO A 380 -17.20 -1.86 -33.06
N LEU A 381 -16.39 -1.84 -31.99
CA LEU A 381 -16.08 -3.04 -31.20
C LEU A 381 -17.27 -3.43 -30.31
N ILE A 382 -17.94 -2.44 -29.73
CA ILE A 382 -19.14 -2.66 -28.92
C ILE A 382 -20.27 -3.23 -29.79
N SER A 383 -20.46 -2.71 -31.01
CA SER A 383 -21.48 -3.24 -31.93
C SER A 383 -21.18 -4.67 -32.41
N GLN A 384 -19.92 -5.10 -32.39
CA GLN A 384 -19.50 -6.49 -32.65
C GLN A 384 -19.72 -7.42 -31.43
N GLY A 385 -20.24 -6.92 -30.31
CA GLY A 385 -20.49 -7.72 -29.11
C GLY A 385 -19.24 -7.97 -28.25
N LYS A 386 -18.21 -7.12 -28.36
CA LYS A 386 -17.00 -7.23 -27.56
C LYS A 386 -17.20 -6.63 -26.16
N GLU A 387 -16.83 -7.38 -25.13
CA GLU A 387 -17.03 -7.00 -23.72
C GLU A 387 -15.69 -6.78 -22.97
N TYR A 388 -14.64 -7.52 -23.32
CA TYR A 388 -13.38 -7.56 -22.55
C TYR A 388 -12.19 -7.06 -23.34
N PHE A 389 -11.32 -6.27 -22.69
CA PHE A 389 -10.02 -5.86 -23.21
C PHE A 389 -8.89 -6.53 -22.43
N LEU A 390 -8.02 -7.25 -23.13
CA LEU A 390 -6.75 -7.73 -22.59
C LEU A 390 -5.65 -6.73 -22.96
N LEU A 391 -5.17 -5.98 -21.96
CA LEU A 391 -4.11 -4.98 -22.12
C LEU A 391 -2.73 -5.64 -21.94
N LEU A 392 -1.91 -5.62 -22.99
CA LEU A 392 -0.60 -6.28 -23.00
C LEU A 392 0.50 -5.31 -23.46
N GLN A 393 1.73 -5.62 -23.07
CA GLN A 393 2.91 -4.99 -23.64
C GLN A 393 3.25 -5.61 -24.99
N SER A 394 3.63 -4.78 -25.96
CA SER A 394 4.04 -5.28 -27.27
C SER A 394 5.39 -6.00 -27.27
N GLU A 395 6.26 -5.70 -26.30
CA GLU A 395 7.60 -6.30 -26.17
C GLU A 395 7.59 -7.67 -25.51
N ASN A 396 6.54 -8.02 -24.76
CA ASN A 396 6.49 -9.28 -24.05
C ASN A 396 5.86 -10.37 -24.92
N LEU A 397 6.70 -11.23 -25.50
CA LEU A 397 6.25 -12.38 -26.30
C LEU A 397 5.67 -13.52 -25.44
N ALA A 398 5.94 -13.53 -24.14
CA ALA A 398 5.37 -14.52 -23.21
C ALA A 398 3.94 -14.18 -22.77
N GLU A 399 3.46 -12.96 -23.07
CA GLU A 399 2.07 -12.56 -22.82
C GLU A 399 1.16 -13.11 -23.92
N VAL A 400 0.49 -14.21 -23.59
CA VAL A 400 -0.44 -14.95 -24.45
C VAL A 400 -1.86 -14.94 -23.88
N VAL A 401 -2.85 -15.16 -24.74
CA VAL A 401 -4.26 -15.25 -24.32
C VAL A 401 -4.49 -16.61 -23.67
N ASP A 402 -4.91 -16.62 -22.41
CA ASP A 402 -5.27 -17.84 -21.69
C ASP A 402 -6.78 -17.89 -21.43
N PRO A 403 -7.50 -18.87 -22.03
CA PRO A 403 -8.94 -19.06 -21.79
C PRO A 403 -9.29 -19.32 -20.32
N SER A 404 -8.41 -19.94 -19.54
CA SER A 404 -8.65 -20.27 -18.13
C SER A 404 -8.67 -19.02 -17.26
N ILE A 405 -7.85 -18.02 -17.61
CA ILE A 405 -7.86 -16.70 -16.96
C ILE A 405 -9.12 -15.92 -17.36
N LEU A 406 -9.55 -16.04 -18.61
CA LEU A 406 -10.76 -15.38 -19.08
C LEU A 406 -12.02 -15.91 -18.36
N LEU A 407 -12.05 -17.20 -18.05
CA LEU A 407 -13.13 -17.83 -17.29
C LEU A 407 -13.24 -17.31 -15.84
N LEU A 408 -12.12 -16.94 -15.20
CA LEU A 408 -12.13 -16.35 -13.85
C LEU A 408 -12.79 -14.96 -13.82
N VAL A 409 -12.75 -14.23 -14.93
CA VAL A 409 -13.26 -12.85 -15.03
C VAL A 409 -14.79 -12.82 -15.24
N LEU A 410 -15.37 -13.96 -15.64
CA LEU A 410 -16.81 -14.21 -15.81
C LEU A 410 -17.41 -14.81 -14.54
#